data_AF-W9HHF7-F1
#
_entry.id   AF-W9HHF7-F1
#
_cell.length_a   1.000
_cell.length_b   1.000
_cell.length_c   1.000
_cell.angle_alpha   90.00
_cell.angle_beta   90.00
_cell.angle_gamma   90.00
#
_symmetry.space_group_name_H-M   'P 1'
#
loop_
_entity.id
_entity.type
_entity.pdbx_description
1 polymer ?
#
loop_
_entity_poly.entity_id
_entity_poly.type
_entity_poly.pdbx_seq_one_letter_code
_entity_poly.pdbx_strand_id
1 'polypeptide(L)'
;MSETKNPSSQVQDITKDTASKEQESLGAFTVLQPSLVLIVPIAVNLESVPRSGAGIKRELAEADVKKLAEEAEKNKKLAQSLAYQIEQTLERLRPICNSIKDKISAAEAQKPEDRDKEELVRQVKLLIEEGSKILTETNGIIRSLDPDGRISRNAKQKTAGGEATPEEAHLANLLKELSTEIQTTIEEGKRKLEGMPHAKNEISPLWALFAEPLFQIIAAVGLLLNGVLGLVGKLLGPILSRLLNGLGLGGLLDGLLGGLGLKKILSGLGLGDVVGTVTDKK
;
A
#
# COMPACT_ATOMS: atom_id res chain seq x y z
N MET A 1 -21.64 -57.46 0.11
CA MET A 1 -22.84 -58.04 0.76
C MET A 1 -22.97 -57.35 2.11
N SER A 2 -23.97 -56.55 2.49
CA SER A 2 -25.20 -56.07 1.84
C SER A 2 -25.74 -54.90 2.68
N GLU A 3 -26.29 -53.87 2.01
CA GLU A 3 -27.49 -53.05 2.33
C GLU A 3 -27.91 -52.72 3.79
N THR A 4 -27.91 -51.43 4.16
CA THR A 4 -29.02 -50.43 4.18
C THR A 4 -30.06 -50.57 5.32
N LYS A 5 -30.19 -49.53 6.17
CA LYS A 5 -31.44 -48.75 6.32
C LYS A 5 -31.29 -47.51 7.22
N ASN A 6 -31.76 -46.39 6.70
CA ASN A 6 -32.12 -45.14 7.38
C ASN A 6 -33.46 -45.33 8.15
N PRO A 7 -33.79 -44.47 9.13
CA PRO A 7 -35.02 -43.71 8.95
C PRO A 7 -34.93 -42.22 9.33
N SER A 8 -35.60 -41.42 8.50
CA SER A 8 -35.85 -39.99 8.63
C SER A 8 -37.02 -39.68 9.58
N SER A 9 -37.09 -38.41 9.99
CA SER A 9 -38.22 -37.62 10.51
C SER A 9 -38.48 -37.59 12.03
N GLN A 10 -38.18 -36.44 12.64
CA GLN A 10 -39.23 -35.48 12.98
C GLN A 10 -38.65 -34.08 13.28
N VAL A 11 -39.29 -33.09 12.64
CA VAL A 11 -39.12 -31.65 12.72
C VAL A 11 -40.27 -31.11 13.58
N GLN A 12 -39.98 -30.30 14.60
CA GLN A 12 -40.87 -29.26 15.18
C GLN A 12 -39.94 -28.15 15.75
N ASP A 13 -39.82 -26.97 15.14
CA ASP A 13 -40.77 -25.86 14.99
C ASP A 13 -40.85 -24.97 16.24
N ILE A 14 -40.06 -23.88 16.26
CA ILE A 14 -40.33 -22.68 17.06
C ILE A 14 -39.82 -21.44 16.31
N THR A 15 -40.63 -20.95 15.36
CA THR A 15 -40.59 -19.57 14.86
C THR A 15 -41.95 -18.93 15.11
N LYS A 16 -41.97 -17.85 15.89
CA LYS A 16 -43.01 -16.80 16.05
C LYS A 16 -42.45 -15.84 17.11
N ASP A 17 -42.52 -14.52 17.08
CA ASP A 17 -43.03 -13.44 16.24
C ASP A 17 -42.14 -12.25 16.69
N THR A 18 -41.85 -11.18 15.95
CA THR A 18 -42.78 -10.20 15.40
C THR A 18 -41.97 -9.28 14.50
N ALA A 19 -42.37 -9.20 13.24
CA ALA A 19 -42.02 -8.11 12.34
C ALA A 19 -43.24 -7.19 12.17
N SER A 20 -42.96 -5.91 11.99
CA SER A 20 -43.67 -4.94 11.12
C SER A 20 -44.44 -3.80 11.80
N LYS A 21 -43.91 -2.59 11.53
CA LYS A 21 -44.51 -1.30 11.13
C LYS A 21 -43.85 -0.16 11.92
N GLU A 22 -43.34 0.91 11.33
CA GLU A 22 -43.95 1.72 10.27
C GLU A 22 -42.90 2.47 9.41
N GLN A 23 -43.34 2.83 8.22
CA GLN A 23 -42.67 3.57 7.14
C GLN A 23 -42.86 5.09 7.29
N GLU A 24 -42.15 5.82 6.41
CA GLU A 24 -42.30 7.25 6.02
C GLU A 24 -41.43 8.24 6.84
N SER A 25 -40.66 9.17 6.26
CA SER A 25 -40.91 9.99 5.08
C SER A 25 -39.61 10.59 4.51
N LEU A 26 -39.62 10.85 3.20
CA LEU A 26 -38.61 11.44 2.32
C LEU A 26 -38.21 12.89 2.65
N GLY A 27 -36.96 13.22 2.29
CA GLY A 27 -36.62 14.38 1.46
C GLY A 27 -36.20 15.68 2.16
N ALA A 28 -34.95 16.10 1.96
CA ALA A 28 -34.62 17.44 1.43
C ALA A 28 -33.10 17.62 1.25
N PHE A 29 -32.78 18.27 0.15
CA PHE A 29 -31.49 18.65 -0.41
C PHE A 29 -31.16 20.09 0.00
N THR A 30 -29.91 20.41 0.38
CA THR A 30 -29.15 21.69 0.22
C THR A 30 -27.90 21.63 1.13
N VAL A 31 -26.65 21.71 0.65
CA VAL A 31 -25.85 22.84 0.11
C VAL A 31 -25.68 24.01 1.09
N LEU A 32 -24.40 24.36 1.32
CA LEU A 32 -23.81 25.67 1.71
C LEU A 32 -23.22 25.78 3.14
N GLN A 33 -21.91 25.50 3.24
CA GLN A 33 -20.79 26.41 3.65
C GLN A 33 -20.91 27.30 4.93
N PRO A 34 -19.78 27.83 5.45
CA PRO A 34 -19.41 27.80 6.87
C PRO A 34 -19.67 29.11 7.61
N SER A 35 -19.68 29.09 8.94
CA SER A 35 -19.52 30.33 9.73
C SER A 35 -18.92 30.02 11.11
N LEU A 36 -17.81 30.70 11.39
CA LEU A 36 -17.27 30.94 12.73
C LEU A 36 -18.38 31.46 13.64
N VAL A 37 -18.75 30.68 14.67
CA VAL A 37 -19.62 31.18 15.74
C VAL A 37 -18.74 31.70 16.87
N LEU A 38 -18.58 33.01 16.79
CA LEU A 38 -18.44 33.99 17.85
C LEU A 38 -18.79 33.48 19.27
N ILE A 39 -17.84 33.67 20.17
CA ILE A 39 -17.95 33.51 21.63
C ILE A 39 -19.13 34.35 22.14
N VAL A 40 -20.08 33.70 22.82
CA VAL A 40 -21.05 34.35 23.71
C VAL A 40 -20.83 33.77 25.11
N PRO A 41 -20.58 34.59 26.16
CA PRO A 41 -20.52 34.09 27.52
C PRO A 41 -21.96 33.91 28.03
N ILE A 42 -22.44 32.67 28.06
CA ILE A 42 -23.61 32.34 28.88
C ILE A 42 -23.13 32.32 30.33
N ALA A 43 -23.55 33.32 31.10
CA ALA A 43 -23.46 33.33 32.55
C ALA A 43 -24.32 32.17 33.09
N VAL A 44 -23.68 31.03 33.37
CA VAL A 44 -24.31 29.93 34.09
C VAL A 44 -24.18 30.21 35.58
N ASN A 45 -25.35 30.37 36.20
CA ASN A 45 -25.60 30.48 37.63
C ASN A 45 -24.81 29.42 38.41
N LEU A 46 -24.00 29.88 39.36
CA LEU A 46 -23.00 29.12 40.08
C LEU A 46 -23.58 28.58 41.41
N GLU A 47 -24.63 27.76 41.35
CA GLU A 47 -25.14 27.10 42.56
C GLU A 47 -25.51 25.63 42.28
N SER A 48 -24.75 24.73 42.91
CA SER A 48 -25.03 23.30 43.14
C SER A 48 -24.75 22.25 42.05
N VAL A 49 -23.60 22.32 41.36
CA VAL A 49 -23.00 21.10 40.76
C VAL A 49 -22.15 20.39 41.83
N PRO A 50 -22.33 19.08 42.11
CA PRO A 50 -21.48 18.36 43.05
C PRO A 50 -20.04 18.35 42.53
N ARG A 51 -19.14 19.02 43.26
CA ARG A 51 -17.70 19.22 42.98
C ARG A 51 -16.86 17.94 42.82
N SER A 52 -17.46 16.76 42.99
CA SER A 52 -16.74 15.47 43.02
C SER A 52 -16.47 14.86 41.63
N GLY A 53 -17.30 15.15 40.61
CA GLY A 53 -17.15 14.55 39.26
C GLY A 53 -16.28 15.33 38.27
N ALA A 54 -16.02 16.62 38.52
CA ALA A 54 -15.31 17.50 37.59
C ALA A 54 -13.78 17.33 37.65
N GLY A 55 -13.23 16.91 38.79
CA GLY A 55 -11.80 16.59 38.93
C GLY A 55 -11.41 15.34 38.14
N ILE A 56 -12.22 14.28 38.25
CA ILE A 56 -11.96 13.00 37.57
C ILE A 56 -12.04 13.13 36.05
N LYS A 57 -12.99 13.90 35.50
CA LYS A 57 -13.08 14.14 34.05
C LYS A 57 -11.91 14.94 33.49
N ARG A 58 -11.35 15.87 34.28
CA ARG A 58 -10.21 16.71 33.87
C ARG A 58 -8.90 15.91 33.90
N GLU A 59 -8.71 15.13 34.96
CA GLU A 59 -7.55 14.24 35.14
C GLU A 59 -7.52 13.11 34.09
N LEU A 60 -8.69 12.56 33.73
CA LEU A 60 -8.81 11.57 32.65
C LEU A 60 -8.48 12.18 31.28
N ALA A 61 -8.97 13.40 30.99
CA ALA A 61 -8.66 14.11 29.74
C ALA A 61 -7.17 14.49 29.63
N GLU A 62 -6.55 14.93 30.72
CA GLU A 62 -5.10 15.23 30.77
C GLU A 62 -4.24 13.97 30.59
N ALA A 63 -4.66 12.85 31.19
CA ALA A 63 -3.99 11.55 31.01
C ALA A 63 -4.09 11.04 29.57
N ASP A 64 -5.24 11.23 28.91
CA ASP A 64 -5.44 10.83 27.52
C ASP A 64 -4.63 11.70 26.55
N VAL A 65 -4.58 13.01 26.76
CA VAL A 65 -3.74 13.93 25.97
C VAL A 65 -2.25 13.57 26.09
N LYS A 66 -1.79 13.24 27.31
CA LYS A 66 -0.39 12.83 27.53
C LYS A 66 -0.05 11.52 26.81
N LYS A 67 -0.94 10.52 26.86
CA LYS A 67 -0.74 9.24 26.14
C LYS A 67 -0.68 9.45 24.62
N LEU A 68 -1.58 10.27 24.06
CA LEU A 68 -1.57 10.60 22.64
C LEU A 68 -0.27 11.31 22.22
N ALA A 69 0.23 12.24 23.03
CA ALA A 69 1.50 12.92 22.77
C ALA A 69 2.69 11.95 22.83
N GLU A 70 2.74 11.06 23.81
CA GLU A 70 3.78 10.03 23.94
C GLU A 70 3.76 9.04 22.76
N GLU A 71 2.58 8.65 22.29
CA GLU A 71 2.43 7.79 21.10
C GLU A 71 2.85 8.51 19.82
N ALA A 72 2.48 9.77 19.64
CA ALA A 72 2.89 10.58 18.52
C ALA A 72 4.43 10.71 18.43
N GLU A 73 5.10 10.94 19.56
CA GLU A 73 6.56 11.03 19.62
C GLU A 73 7.24 9.69 19.29
N LYS A 74 6.70 8.56 19.79
CA LYS A 74 7.19 7.21 19.42
C LYS A 74 7.04 6.95 17.93
N ASN A 75 5.90 7.32 17.34
CA ASN A 75 5.64 7.15 15.92
C ASN A 75 6.57 8.01 15.06
N LYS A 76 6.82 9.25 15.49
CA LYS A 76 7.79 10.16 14.86
C LYS A 76 9.19 9.55 14.82
N LYS A 77 9.72 9.11 15.97
CA LYS A 77 11.05 8.48 16.05
C LYS A 77 11.16 7.20 15.22
N LEU A 78 10.09 6.40 15.19
CA LEU A 78 10.02 5.20 14.37
C LEU A 78 10.03 5.55 12.88
N ALA A 79 9.24 6.52 12.42
CA ALA A 79 9.24 6.98 11.04
C ALA A 79 10.62 7.51 10.61
N GLN A 80 11.30 8.27 11.48
CA GLN A 80 12.67 8.75 11.22
C GLN A 80 13.68 7.60 11.10
N SER A 81 13.58 6.60 11.98
CA SER A 81 14.48 5.43 11.95
C SER A 81 14.28 4.61 10.68
N LEU A 82 13.02 4.41 10.26
CA LEU A 82 12.69 3.74 9.00
C LEU A 82 13.19 4.55 7.80
N ALA A 83 12.98 5.87 7.80
CA ALA A 83 13.43 6.76 6.72
C ALA A 83 14.95 6.65 6.53
N TYR A 84 15.71 6.73 7.62
CA TYR A 84 17.16 6.57 7.61
C TYR A 84 17.60 5.24 6.99
N GLN A 85 16.93 4.12 7.32
CA GLN A 85 17.26 2.81 6.72
C GLN A 85 16.97 2.76 5.22
N ILE A 86 15.89 3.40 4.76
CA ILE A 86 15.58 3.47 3.32
C ILE A 86 16.59 4.38 2.59
N GLU A 87 17.00 5.49 3.17
CA GLU A 87 18.05 6.36 2.62
C GLU A 87 19.36 5.61 2.41
N GLN A 88 19.82 4.89 3.44
CA GLN A 88 21.03 4.06 3.35
C GLN A 88 20.90 2.95 2.30
N THR A 89 19.70 2.39 2.15
CA THR A 89 19.40 1.39 1.13
C THR A 89 19.49 1.98 -0.28
N LEU A 90 18.94 3.18 -0.50
CA LEU A 90 19.00 3.92 -1.75
C LEU A 90 20.45 4.24 -2.16
N GLU A 91 21.28 4.69 -1.22
CA GLU A 91 22.69 4.99 -1.47
C GLU A 91 23.46 3.78 -1.98
N ARG A 92 23.15 2.58 -1.47
CA ARG A 92 23.78 1.32 -1.89
C ARG A 92 23.20 0.76 -3.19
N LEU A 93 21.90 0.96 -3.43
CA LEU A 93 21.22 0.39 -4.61
C LEU A 93 21.42 1.19 -5.89
N ARG A 94 21.47 2.52 -5.82
CA ARG A 94 21.67 3.38 -7.01
C ARG A 94 22.87 2.94 -7.87
N PRO A 95 24.09 2.69 -7.34
CA PRO A 95 25.20 2.25 -8.17
C PRO A 95 24.97 0.86 -8.80
N ILE A 96 24.24 -0.04 -8.14
CA ILE A 96 23.87 -1.35 -8.69
C ILE A 96 22.90 -1.18 -9.85
N CYS A 97 21.83 -0.39 -9.65
CA CYS A 97 20.85 -0.07 -10.68
C CYS A 97 21.51 0.58 -11.91
N ASN A 98 22.42 1.54 -11.70
CA ASN A 98 23.18 2.16 -12.78
C ASN A 98 24.07 1.14 -13.50
N SER A 99 24.78 0.29 -12.76
CA SER A 99 25.61 -0.77 -13.35
C SER A 99 24.78 -1.72 -14.22
N ILE A 100 23.58 -2.12 -13.77
CA ILE A 100 22.67 -2.96 -14.56
C ILE A 100 22.30 -2.24 -15.87
N LYS A 101 21.86 -0.98 -15.80
CA LYS A 101 21.47 -0.17 -16.97
C LYS A 101 22.63 -0.02 -17.95
N ASP A 102 23.84 0.23 -17.44
CA ASP A 102 25.05 0.43 -18.23
C ASP A 102 25.46 -0.85 -18.96
N LYS A 103 25.46 -2.00 -18.28
CA LYS A 103 25.81 -3.29 -18.91
C LYS A 103 24.83 -3.68 -20.01
N ILE A 104 23.53 -3.53 -19.75
CA ILE A 104 22.50 -3.83 -20.75
C ILE A 104 22.60 -2.85 -21.94
N SER A 105 22.82 -1.56 -21.69
CA SER A 105 22.97 -0.55 -22.75
C SER A 105 24.24 -0.77 -23.58
N ALA A 106 25.36 -1.12 -22.94
CA ALA A 106 26.60 -1.43 -23.63
C ALA A 106 26.44 -2.66 -24.53
N ALA A 107 25.77 -3.71 -24.06
CA ALA A 107 25.45 -4.86 -24.90
C ALA A 107 24.50 -4.48 -26.04
N GLU A 108 23.46 -3.68 -25.77
CA GLU A 108 22.50 -3.20 -26.78
C GLU A 108 23.19 -2.48 -27.95
N ALA A 109 24.20 -1.67 -27.65
CA ALA A 109 24.96 -0.91 -28.64
C ALA A 109 25.92 -1.76 -29.50
N GLN A 110 26.25 -2.99 -29.07
CA GLN A 110 27.10 -3.90 -29.84
C GLN A 110 26.34 -4.54 -31.01
N LYS A 111 27.08 -4.91 -32.06
CA LYS A 111 26.53 -5.69 -33.17
C LYS A 111 26.07 -7.06 -32.69
N PRO A 112 25.02 -7.66 -33.29
CA PRO A 112 24.49 -8.95 -32.86
C PRO A 112 25.51 -10.09 -32.85
N GLU A 113 26.45 -10.10 -33.79
CA GLU A 113 27.54 -11.09 -33.87
C GLU A 113 28.63 -10.94 -32.79
N ASP A 114 28.90 -9.71 -32.34
CA ASP A 114 29.96 -9.41 -31.37
C ASP A 114 29.46 -9.45 -29.91
N ARG A 115 28.13 -9.53 -29.72
CA ARG A 115 27.50 -9.48 -28.40
C ARG A 115 27.73 -10.78 -27.63
N ASP A 116 28.51 -10.69 -26.56
CA ASP A 116 28.63 -11.76 -25.58
C ASP A 116 27.38 -11.80 -24.67
N LYS A 117 26.42 -12.63 -25.06
CA LYS A 117 25.13 -12.78 -24.37
C LYS A 117 25.29 -13.53 -23.05
N GLU A 118 26.20 -14.50 -22.97
CA GLU A 118 26.41 -15.32 -21.78
C GLU A 118 27.06 -14.47 -20.68
N GLU A 119 28.08 -13.69 -21.03
CA GLU A 119 28.72 -12.79 -20.10
C GLU A 119 27.79 -11.67 -19.63
N LEU A 120 26.95 -11.13 -20.53
CA LEU A 120 25.91 -10.17 -20.15
C LEU A 120 24.97 -10.77 -19.09
N VAL A 121 24.45 -11.97 -19.33
CA VAL A 121 23.55 -12.66 -18.40
C VAL A 121 24.24 -12.86 -17.05
N ARG A 122 25.49 -13.33 -17.06
CA ARG A 122 26.28 -13.56 -15.84
C ARG A 122 26.46 -12.27 -15.03
N GLN A 123 26.87 -11.17 -15.68
CA GLN A 123 27.10 -9.89 -15.01
C GLN A 123 25.80 -9.29 -14.45
N VAL A 124 24.73 -9.28 -15.25
CA VAL A 124 23.43 -8.72 -14.83
C VAL A 124 22.83 -9.56 -13.70
N LYS A 125 22.95 -10.89 -13.75
CA LYS A 125 22.48 -11.78 -12.69
C LYS A 125 23.14 -11.47 -11.35
N LEU A 126 24.46 -11.33 -11.33
CA LEU A 126 25.21 -11.01 -10.11
C LEU A 126 24.75 -9.67 -9.51
N LEU A 127 24.58 -8.64 -10.34
CA LEU A 127 24.11 -7.33 -9.89
C LEU A 127 22.67 -7.39 -9.33
N ILE A 128 21.79 -8.15 -9.98
CA ILE A 128 20.41 -8.33 -9.50
C ILE A 128 20.40 -9.09 -8.16
N GLU A 129 21.19 -10.15 -8.02
CA GLU A 129 21.31 -10.91 -6.77
C GLU A 129 21.84 -10.04 -5.63
N GLU A 130 22.86 -9.21 -5.89
CA GLU A 130 23.40 -8.25 -4.92
C GLU A 130 22.35 -7.21 -4.51
N GLY A 131 21.65 -6.61 -5.47
CA GLY A 131 20.58 -5.66 -5.20
C GLY A 131 19.42 -6.29 -4.41
N SER A 132 19.04 -7.51 -4.76
CA SER A 132 17.98 -8.27 -4.07
C SER A 132 18.36 -8.60 -2.63
N LYS A 133 19.63 -8.93 -2.39
CA LYS A 133 20.17 -9.17 -1.05
C LYS A 133 20.06 -7.91 -0.18
N ILE A 134 20.44 -6.75 -0.69
CA ILE A 134 20.33 -5.47 0.03
C ILE A 134 18.88 -5.21 0.42
N LEU A 135 17.94 -5.35 -0.52
CA LEU A 135 16.52 -5.14 -0.22
C LEU A 135 15.98 -6.14 0.82
N THR A 136 16.44 -7.39 0.78
CA THR A 136 16.03 -8.42 1.75
C THR A 136 16.56 -8.09 3.15
N GLU A 137 17.82 -7.67 3.26
CA GLU A 137 18.41 -7.16 4.51
C GLU A 137 17.59 -5.99 5.07
N THR A 138 17.28 -5.01 4.22
CA THR A 138 16.47 -3.84 4.58
C THR A 138 15.07 -4.23 5.06
N ASN A 139 14.40 -5.17 4.39
CA ASN A 139 13.11 -5.70 4.84
C ASN A 139 13.18 -6.32 6.24
N GLY A 140 14.24 -7.10 6.52
CA GLY A 140 14.49 -7.66 7.85
C GLY A 140 14.66 -6.58 8.92
N ILE A 141 15.45 -5.55 8.62
CA ILE A 141 15.66 -4.40 9.52
C ILE A 141 14.34 -3.67 9.79
N ILE A 142 13.56 -3.37 8.75
CA ILE A 142 12.27 -2.67 8.88
C ILE A 142 11.31 -3.46 9.78
N ARG A 143 11.21 -4.78 9.58
CA ARG A 143 10.38 -5.65 10.43
C ARG A 143 10.88 -5.73 11.86
N SER A 144 12.18 -5.61 12.09
CA SER A 144 12.75 -5.54 13.44
C SER A 144 12.47 -4.20 14.13
N LEU A 145 12.41 -3.10 13.37
CA LEU A 145 12.10 -1.76 13.89
C LEU A 145 10.61 -1.59 14.19
N ASP A 146 9.74 -2.19 13.38
CA ASP A 146 8.30 -2.16 13.55
C ASP A 146 7.68 -3.57 13.56
N PRO A 147 7.97 -4.42 14.56
CA PRO A 147 7.51 -5.80 14.61
C PRO A 147 5.98 -5.88 14.72
N ASP A 148 5.39 -4.89 15.39
CA ASP A 148 3.95 -4.80 15.56
C ASP A 148 3.26 -4.11 14.38
N GLY A 149 3.97 -3.53 13.40
CA GLY A 149 3.33 -2.79 12.29
C GLY A 149 2.59 -1.53 12.74
N ARG A 150 3.11 -0.83 13.76
CA ARG A 150 2.57 0.41 14.31
C ARG A 150 2.46 1.50 13.23
N ILE A 151 3.48 1.68 12.39
CA ILE A 151 3.45 2.70 11.33
C ILE A 151 2.32 2.41 10.35
N SER A 152 2.15 1.14 9.95
CA SER A 152 1.03 0.73 9.11
C SER A 152 -0.33 1.06 9.72
N ARG A 153 -0.53 0.76 11.01
CA ARG A 153 -1.79 1.04 11.69
C ARG A 153 -2.07 2.54 11.82
N ASN A 154 -1.08 3.32 12.21
CA ASN A 154 -1.20 4.77 12.36
C ASN A 154 -1.47 5.45 11.02
N ALA A 155 -0.78 5.03 9.94
CA ALA A 155 -1.00 5.56 8.61
C ALA A 155 -2.45 5.35 8.13
N LYS A 156 -3.05 4.17 8.40
CA LYS A 156 -4.46 3.89 8.07
C LYS A 156 -5.45 4.76 8.83
N GLN A 157 -5.18 5.05 10.10
CA GLN A 157 -6.05 5.89 10.92
C GLN A 157 -5.97 7.37 10.50
N LYS A 158 -4.76 7.86 10.19
CA LYS A 158 -4.52 9.26 9.82
C LYS A 158 -4.90 9.61 8.37
N THR A 159 -4.83 8.67 7.44
CA THR A 159 -5.24 8.90 6.04
C THR A 159 -6.74 9.10 5.88
N ALA A 160 -7.57 8.63 6.81
CA ALA A 160 -9.00 8.95 6.85
C ALA A 160 -9.28 10.42 7.24
N GLY A 161 -8.32 11.09 7.89
CA GLY A 161 -8.40 12.50 8.29
C GLY A 161 -7.50 13.47 7.52
N GLY A 162 -6.58 12.99 6.68
CA GLY A 162 -5.63 13.82 5.93
C GLY A 162 -4.42 14.33 6.74
N GLU A 163 -4.10 13.70 7.88
CA GLU A 163 -3.15 14.21 8.88
C GLU A 163 -1.82 13.42 8.90
N ALA A 164 -1.08 13.37 7.80
CA ALA A 164 0.27 12.78 7.82
C ALA A 164 1.28 13.71 8.49
N THR A 165 2.15 13.21 9.38
CA THR A 165 3.23 14.03 9.92
C THR A 165 4.32 14.27 8.88
N PRO A 166 5.17 15.31 9.03
CA PRO A 166 6.28 15.56 8.11
C PRO A 166 7.22 14.34 7.96
N GLU A 167 7.46 13.60 9.04
CA GLU A 167 8.33 12.41 9.04
C GLU A 167 7.69 11.22 8.31
N GLU A 168 6.38 11.02 8.48
CA GLU A 168 5.62 10.01 7.73
C GLU A 168 5.59 10.33 6.23
N ALA A 169 5.44 11.62 5.87
CA ALA A 169 5.51 12.09 4.49
C ALA A 169 6.91 11.92 3.88
N HIS A 170 7.96 12.20 4.64
CA HIS A 170 9.36 11.96 4.21
C HIS A 170 9.62 10.47 3.94
N LEU A 171 9.24 9.60 4.87
CA LEU A 171 9.33 8.15 4.69
C LEU A 171 8.58 7.67 3.44
N ALA A 172 7.39 8.20 3.18
CA ALA A 172 6.63 7.87 1.97
C ALA A 172 7.34 8.32 0.69
N ASN A 173 7.98 9.49 0.68
CA ASN A 173 8.76 9.97 -0.46
C ASN A 173 9.97 9.08 -0.75
N LEU A 174 10.72 8.68 0.27
CA LEU A 174 11.85 7.77 0.13
C LEU A 174 11.44 6.39 -0.40
N LEU A 175 10.32 5.85 0.08
CA LEU A 175 9.79 4.57 -0.41
C LEU A 175 9.31 4.66 -1.85
N LYS A 176 8.73 5.80 -2.24
CA LYS A 176 8.40 6.08 -3.65
C LYS A 176 9.67 6.14 -4.50
N GLU A 177 10.71 6.80 -4.03
CA GLU A 177 11.99 6.92 -4.74
C GLU A 177 12.64 5.55 -4.93
N LEU A 178 12.76 4.74 -3.86
CA LEU A 178 13.26 3.37 -3.92
C LEU A 178 12.49 2.53 -4.93
N SER A 179 11.16 2.62 -4.89
CA SER A 179 10.29 1.91 -5.83
C SER A 179 10.52 2.37 -7.27
N THR A 180 10.68 3.67 -7.49
CA THR A 180 10.88 4.26 -8.82
C THR A 180 12.21 3.84 -9.41
N GLU A 181 13.29 3.86 -8.62
CA GLU A 181 14.64 3.48 -9.07
C GLU A 181 14.69 2.02 -9.55
N ILE A 182 14.14 1.10 -8.76
CA ILE A 182 14.12 -0.33 -9.09
C ILE A 182 13.23 -0.59 -10.31
N GLN A 183 12.02 -0.02 -10.34
CA GLN A 183 11.11 -0.25 -11.47
C GLN A 183 11.65 0.33 -12.77
N THR A 184 12.24 1.53 -12.74
CA THR A 184 12.87 2.13 -13.93
C THR A 184 13.99 1.24 -14.45
N THR A 185 14.82 0.69 -13.55
CA THR A 185 15.87 -0.27 -13.91
C THR A 185 15.30 -1.52 -14.59
N ILE A 186 14.22 -2.08 -14.05
CA ILE A 186 13.56 -3.27 -14.61
C ILE A 186 12.95 -2.96 -15.99
N GLU A 187 12.22 -1.84 -16.13
CA GLU A 187 11.56 -1.46 -17.38
C GLU A 187 12.57 -1.19 -18.49
N GLU A 188 13.60 -0.40 -18.21
CA GLU A 188 14.67 -0.12 -19.17
C GLU A 188 15.44 -1.39 -19.53
N GLY A 189 15.76 -2.22 -18.54
CA GLY A 189 16.39 -3.51 -18.77
C GLY A 189 15.56 -4.40 -19.69
N LYS A 190 14.26 -4.57 -19.41
CA LYS A 190 13.35 -5.37 -20.25
C LYS A 190 13.25 -4.84 -21.67
N ARG A 191 13.09 -3.52 -21.84
CA ARG A 191 12.97 -2.87 -23.16
C ARG A 191 14.22 -3.09 -24.00
N LYS A 192 15.41 -2.87 -23.43
CA LYS A 192 16.69 -3.01 -24.13
C LYS A 192 17.05 -4.46 -24.44
N LEU A 193 16.53 -5.41 -23.66
CA LEU A 193 16.70 -6.85 -23.90
C LEU A 193 15.77 -7.41 -24.98
N GLU A 194 14.83 -6.64 -25.55
CA GLU A 194 13.92 -7.13 -26.60
C GLU A 194 14.66 -7.64 -27.84
N GLY A 195 15.78 -6.99 -28.21
CA GLY A 195 16.69 -7.43 -29.28
C GLY A 195 17.64 -8.56 -28.89
N MET A 196 17.49 -9.16 -27.71
CA MET A 196 18.35 -10.21 -27.16
C MET A 196 17.55 -11.41 -26.63
N PRO A 197 16.93 -12.25 -27.47
CA PRO A 197 16.01 -13.29 -27.01
C PRO A 197 16.60 -14.24 -25.95
N HIS A 198 17.86 -14.66 -26.12
CA HIS A 198 18.53 -15.54 -25.16
C HIS A 198 18.76 -14.86 -23.81
N ALA A 199 19.38 -13.68 -23.79
CA ALA A 199 19.62 -12.94 -22.54
C ALA A 199 18.31 -12.49 -21.86
N LYS A 200 17.30 -12.11 -22.66
CA LYS A 200 15.96 -11.81 -22.16
C LYS A 200 15.36 -12.98 -21.40
N ASN A 201 15.42 -14.20 -21.94
CA ASN A 201 14.84 -15.38 -21.31
C ASN A 201 15.53 -15.70 -19.98
N GLU A 202 16.85 -15.56 -19.91
CA GLU A 202 17.61 -15.82 -18.68
C GLU A 202 17.44 -14.72 -17.61
N ILE A 203 17.38 -13.45 -18.02
CA ILE A 203 17.29 -12.32 -17.09
C ILE A 203 15.83 -12.08 -16.64
N SER A 204 14.83 -12.43 -17.46
CA SER A 204 13.42 -12.14 -17.15
C SER A 204 12.94 -12.65 -15.79
N PRO A 205 13.26 -13.89 -15.38
CA PRO A 205 12.95 -14.40 -14.05
C PRO A 205 13.63 -13.62 -12.91
N LEU A 206 14.84 -13.09 -13.16
CA LEU A 206 15.61 -12.38 -12.15
C LEU A 206 15.00 -11.03 -11.77
N TRP A 207 14.25 -10.39 -12.68
CA TRP A 207 13.50 -9.17 -12.34
C TRP A 207 12.46 -9.42 -11.25
N ALA A 208 11.90 -10.63 -11.16
CA ALA A 208 10.99 -11.00 -10.08
C ALA A 208 11.72 -11.03 -8.73
N LEU A 209 12.91 -11.62 -8.71
CA LEU A 209 13.78 -11.67 -7.52
C LEU A 209 14.14 -10.27 -7.04
N PHE A 210 14.35 -9.33 -7.97
CA PHE A 210 14.67 -7.96 -7.61
C PHE A 210 13.46 -7.19 -7.07
N ALA A 211 12.27 -7.44 -7.61
CA ALA A 211 11.04 -6.72 -7.26
C ALA A 211 10.36 -7.27 -5.99
N GLU A 212 10.49 -8.55 -5.67
CA GLU A 212 9.78 -9.17 -4.55
C GLU A 212 10.14 -8.54 -3.18
N PRO A 213 11.43 -8.39 -2.80
CA PRO A 213 11.80 -7.77 -1.53
C PRO A 213 11.33 -6.31 -1.41
N LEU A 214 11.30 -5.57 -2.53
CA LEU A 214 10.74 -4.22 -2.58
C LEU A 214 9.26 -4.22 -2.16
N PHE A 215 8.45 -5.15 -2.68
CA PHE A 215 7.05 -5.25 -2.29
C PHE A 215 6.88 -5.63 -0.82
N GLN A 216 7.76 -6.46 -0.28
CA GLN A 216 7.75 -6.83 1.14
C GLN A 216 8.06 -5.62 2.05
N ILE A 217 9.00 -4.75 1.65
CA ILE A 217 9.31 -3.49 2.35
C ILE A 217 8.08 -2.58 2.38
N ILE A 218 7.46 -2.33 1.21
CA ILE A 218 6.30 -1.44 1.10
C ILE A 218 5.12 -2.00 1.94
N ALA A 219 4.95 -3.32 1.93
CA ALA A 219 3.94 -4.00 2.76
C ALA A 219 4.20 -3.84 4.25
N ALA A 220 5.45 -4.02 4.69
CA ALA A 220 5.83 -3.91 6.10
C ALA A 220 5.59 -2.48 6.63
N VAL A 221 5.93 -1.45 5.85
CA VAL A 221 5.68 -0.05 6.24
C VAL A 221 4.19 0.31 6.16
N GLY A 222 3.37 -0.51 5.50
CA GLY A 222 1.92 -0.37 5.54
C GLY A 222 1.35 0.76 4.69
N LEU A 223 2.17 1.30 3.81
CA LEU A 223 1.78 2.22 2.76
C LEU A 223 0.76 1.59 1.78
N LEU A 224 0.61 0.27 1.80
CA LEU A 224 -0.33 -0.46 0.97
C LEU A 224 -1.81 -0.27 1.32
N LEU A 225 -2.25 0.62 2.22
CA LEU A 225 -3.69 0.79 2.48
C LEU A 225 -4.13 2.25 2.46
N ASN A 226 -5.03 2.53 1.51
CA ASN A 226 -5.67 3.79 1.10
C ASN A 226 -4.76 4.95 0.67
N GLY A 227 -3.70 5.30 1.42
CA GLY A 227 -2.82 6.44 1.09
C GLY A 227 -1.82 6.14 -0.03
N VAL A 228 -1.09 5.03 0.09
CA VAL A 228 -0.09 4.64 -0.92
C VAL A 228 -0.52 3.49 -1.80
N LEU A 229 -1.56 2.70 -1.54
CA LEU A 229 -2.24 1.95 -2.63
C LEU A 229 -2.93 2.91 -3.62
N GLY A 230 -3.33 4.11 -3.17
CA GLY A 230 -3.78 5.19 -4.07
C GLY A 230 -2.64 5.75 -4.91
N LEU A 231 -1.46 6.00 -4.31
CA LEU A 231 -0.27 6.48 -5.03
C LEU A 231 0.42 5.39 -5.86
N VAL A 232 0.74 4.23 -5.29
CA VAL A 232 1.19 3.01 -5.98
C VAL A 232 0.13 2.57 -7.00
N GLY A 233 -1.16 2.59 -6.71
CA GLY A 233 -2.19 2.22 -7.71
C GLY A 233 -2.32 3.23 -8.85
N LYS A 234 -2.17 4.53 -8.60
CA LYS A 234 -2.26 5.59 -9.62
C LYS A 234 -0.96 5.79 -10.40
N LEU A 235 0.21 5.67 -9.76
CA LEU A 235 1.54 5.82 -10.38
C LEU A 235 2.14 4.47 -10.80
N LEU A 236 2.07 3.46 -9.93
CA LEU A 236 2.64 2.14 -10.18
C LEU A 236 1.61 1.12 -10.68
N GLY A 237 0.30 1.37 -10.64
CA GLY A 237 -0.71 0.40 -11.11
C GLY A 237 -0.57 0.05 -12.60
N PRO A 238 -0.36 1.04 -13.49
CA PRO A 238 -0.03 0.77 -14.89
C PRO A 238 1.28 -0.03 -15.06
N ILE A 239 2.24 0.17 -14.16
CA ILE A 239 3.60 -0.38 -14.23
C ILE A 239 3.65 -1.81 -13.64
N LEU A 240 3.07 -2.03 -12.46
CA LEU A 240 2.82 -3.34 -11.85
C LEU A 240 2.03 -4.22 -12.80
N SER A 241 0.96 -3.69 -13.40
CA SER A 241 0.16 -4.45 -14.37
C SER A 241 1.01 -4.94 -15.54
N ARG A 242 1.90 -4.09 -16.08
CA ARG A 242 2.85 -4.50 -17.14
C ARG A 242 3.89 -5.51 -16.65
N LEU A 243 4.40 -5.34 -15.44
CA LEU A 243 5.38 -6.26 -14.86
C LEU A 243 4.77 -7.65 -14.64
N LEU A 244 3.55 -7.69 -14.12
CA LEU A 244 2.84 -8.92 -13.75
C LEU A 244 2.22 -9.60 -14.97
N ASN A 245 1.69 -8.84 -15.94
CA ASN A 245 1.27 -9.36 -17.23
C ASN A 245 2.48 -9.89 -18.04
N GLY A 246 3.64 -9.22 -17.96
CA GLY A 246 4.89 -9.67 -18.57
C GLY A 246 5.54 -10.87 -17.88
N LEU A 247 5.10 -11.24 -16.67
CA LEU A 247 5.52 -12.43 -15.93
C LEU A 247 4.48 -13.56 -15.99
N GLY A 248 3.36 -13.39 -16.70
CA GLY A 248 2.27 -14.38 -16.71
C GLY A 248 1.48 -14.48 -15.40
N LEU A 249 1.69 -13.55 -14.47
CA LEU A 249 1.04 -13.49 -13.15
C LEU A 249 -0.23 -12.62 -13.13
N GLY A 250 -0.74 -12.21 -14.30
CA GLY A 250 -1.95 -11.37 -14.40
C GLY A 250 -3.19 -11.97 -13.72
N GLY A 251 -3.34 -13.30 -13.74
CA GLY A 251 -4.43 -14.01 -13.05
C GLY A 251 -4.33 -13.97 -11.52
N LEU A 252 -3.13 -13.78 -10.97
CA LEU A 252 -2.93 -13.67 -9.52
C LEU A 252 -3.31 -12.28 -9.02
N LEU A 253 -3.14 -11.21 -9.82
CA LEU A 253 -3.74 -9.92 -9.50
C LEU A 253 -5.25 -9.94 -9.62
N ASP A 254 -5.82 -10.56 -10.65
CA ASP A 254 -7.28 -10.65 -10.76
C ASP A 254 -7.87 -11.47 -9.60
N GLY A 255 -7.15 -12.48 -9.12
CA GLY A 255 -7.48 -13.22 -7.90
C GLY A 255 -7.36 -12.37 -6.62
N LEU A 256 -6.35 -11.49 -6.52
CA LEU A 256 -6.16 -10.62 -5.36
C LEU A 256 -7.09 -9.39 -5.38
N LEU A 257 -7.29 -8.74 -6.53
CA LEU A 257 -8.24 -7.64 -6.74
C LEU A 257 -9.69 -8.10 -6.70
N GLY A 258 -9.97 -9.29 -7.22
CA GLY A 258 -11.28 -9.94 -7.16
C GLY A 258 -11.59 -10.51 -5.77
N GLY A 259 -10.60 -11.11 -5.11
CA GLY A 259 -10.74 -11.77 -3.81
C GLY A 259 -10.74 -10.83 -2.60
N LEU A 260 -9.98 -9.72 -2.64
CA LEU A 260 -9.97 -8.72 -1.55
C LEU A 260 -10.99 -7.59 -1.76
N GLY A 261 -11.85 -7.67 -2.78
CA GLY A 261 -12.91 -6.67 -2.99
C GLY A 261 -12.40 -5.29 -3.39
N LEU A 262 -11.15 -5.17 -3.85
CA LEU A 262 -10.58 -3.91 -4.34
C LEU A 262 -11.39 -3.32 -5.51
N LYS A 263 -12.10 -4.15 -6.31
CA LYS A 263 -13.05 -3.65 -7.31
C LYS A 263 -14.13 -2.74 -6.72
N LYS A 264 -14.64 -3.03 -5.51
CA LYS A 264 -15.62 -2.17 -4.83
C LYS A 264 -15.00 -0.87 -4.31
N ILE A 265 -13.74 -0.90 -3.89
CA ILE A 265 -13.00 0.28 -3.43
C ILE A 265 -12.64 1.17 -4.63
N LEU A 266 -12.23 0.58 -5.76
CA LEU A 266 -11.93 1.31 -7.00
C LEU A 266 -13.20 1.94 -7.61
N SER A 267 -14.32 1.21 -7.60
CA SER A 267 -15.63 1.76 -7.97
C SER A 267 -16.15 2.81 -6.99
N GLY A 268 -15.80 2.70 -5.71
CA GLY A 268 -16.14 3.69 -4.67
C GLY A 268 -15.29 4.97 -4.68
N LEU A 269 -14.15 4.97 -5.38
CA LEU A 269 -13.27 6.13 -5.57
C LEU A 269 -13.58 6.98 -6.82
N GLY A 270 -14.74 6.78 -7.47
CA GLY A 270 -15.23 7.66 -8.53
C GLY A 270 -14.52 7.55 -9.87
N LEU A 271 -13.64 6.56 -10.07
CA LEU A 271 -13.01 6.28 -11.37
C LEU A 271 -13.90 5.46 -12.32
N GLY A 272 -15.12 5.11 -11.90
CA GLY A 272 -16.08 4.34 -12.69
C GLY A 272 -16.93 5.16 -13.66
N ASP A 273 -16.95 6.49 -13.55
CA ASP A 273 -17.93 7.32 -14.27
C ASP A 273 -17.40 8.00 -15.55
N VAL A 274 -16.10 7.90 -15.82
CA VAL A 274 -15.46 8.53 -17.01
C VAL A 274 -15.08 7.50 -18.10
N VAL A 275 -15.24 6.20 -17.84
CA VAL A 275 -14.97 5.14 -18.84
C VAL A 275 -16.25 4.68 -19.58
N GLY A 276 -17.43 5.15 -19.16
CA GLY A 276 -18.71 4.79 -19.76
C GLY A 276 -19.29 5.78 -20.79
N THR A 277 -18.71 6.98 -20.96
CA THR A 277 -19.38 8.08 -21.69
C THR A 277 -18.70 8.54 -22.99
N VAL A 278 -17.66 7.85 -23.48
CA VAL A 278 -17.00 8.17 -24.78
C VAL A 278 -16.94 6.97 -25.75
N THR A 279 -17.82 5.98 -25.62
CA THR A 279 -17.95 4.89 -26.62
C THR A 279 -19.30 4.81 -27.32
N ASP A 280 -20.18 5.80 -27.14
CA ASP A 280 -21.40 5.90 -27.92
C ASP A 280 -21.58 7.30 -28.49
N LYS A 281 -21.07 7.48 -29.72
CA LYS A 281 -21.77 8.24 -30.75
C LYS A 281 -21.27 7.82 -32.14
N LYS A 282 -22.14 7.01 -32.73
CA LYS A 282 -22.37 6.80 -34.16
C LYS A 282 -22.24 8.08 -34.99
#